data_AF-L1P9Y6-F1
#
_entry.id   AF-L1P9Y6-F1
#
_cell.length_a   1.000
_cell.length_b   1.000
_cell.length_c   1.000
_cell.angle_alpha   90.00
_cell.angle_beta   90.00
_cell.angle_gamma   90.00
#
_symmetry.space_group_name_H-M   'P 1'
#
loop_
_entity.id
_entity.type
_entity.pdbx_description
1 polymer ?
#
loop_
_entity_poly.entity_id
_entity_poly.type
_entity_poly.pdbx_seq_one_letter_code
_entity_poly.pdbx_strand_id
1 'polypeptide(L)'
;MKKIVLLSICLLASYSIEAQYIGLKAGYNYATLKGNVSDSASFKPYHGYFAGITLEFPLSNLFSLQVEGIYNRRGANITSNTYGKAKLSLDYISLPVMARFNVGKGINLHIGPQLEYRIDKPNFYFDAGTDPVTRVKDDALDIIDGAMTVGIGYMTDSGWFFEARWVQGLTSIFESDETSLTRTGISPDYNFKNRTLSVGVGYRF
;
A
#
# COMPACT_ATOMS: atom_id res chain seq x y z
N MET A 1 10.81 28.23 0.54
CA MET A 1 12.06 27.44 0.66
C MET A 1 11.85 25.95 0.40
N LYS A 2 10.91 25.27 1.08
CA LYS A 2 10.60 23.83 0.83
C LYS A 2 10.26 23.50 -0.63
N LYS A 3 9.50 24.38 -1.31
CA LYS A 3 9.11 24.22 -2.72
C LYS A 3 10.29 24.37 -3.70
N ILE A 4 11.28 25.19 -3.35
CA ILE A 4 12.48 25.41 -4.18
C ILE A 4 13.42 24.21 -4.06
N VAL A 5 13.60 23.66 -2.86
CA VAL A 5 14.37 22.43 -2.64
C VAL A 5 13.77 21.25 -3.41
N LEU A 6 12.44 21.09 -3.39
CA LEU A 6 11.76 20.04 -4.14
C LEU A 6 11.94 20.21 -5.67
N LEU A 7 11.85 21.45 -6.16
CA LEU A 7 12.06 21.76 -7.58
C LEU A 7 13.51 21.53 -8.02
N SER A 8 14.47 21.86 -7.16
CA SER A 8 15.90 21.60 -7.39
C SER A 8 16.23 20.11 -7.40
N ILE A 9 15.59 19.30 -6.55
CA ILE A 9 15.72 17.83 -6.58
C ILE A 9 15.13 17.27 -7.88
N CYS A 10 13.97 17.77 -8.32
CA CYS A 10 13.38 17.38 -9.61
C CYS A 10 14.24 17.79 -10.81
N LEU A 11 14.87 18.97 -10.79
CA LEU A 11 15.74 19.46 -11.86
C LEU A 11 17.10 18.73 -11.91
N LEU A 12 17.61 18.27 -10.76
CA LEU A 12 18.80 17.44 -10.70
C LEU A 12 18.54 16.01 -11.20
N ALA A 13 17.31 15.49 -11.04
CA ALA A 13 16.90 14.21 -11.63
C ALA A 13 16.78 14.25 -13.17
N SER A 14 16.68 15.45 -13.75
CA SER A 14 16.60 15.65 -15.21
C SER A 14 17.96 15.64 -15.91
N TYR A 15 19.07 15.72 -15.18
CA TYR A 15 20.40 15.67 -15.76
C TYR A 15 20.86 14.21 -15.91
N SER A 16 20.60 13.66 -17.09
CA SER A 16 21.33 12.51 -17.65
C SER A 16 21.06 11.16 -16.99
N ILE A 17 19.90 10.57 -17.27
CA ILE A 17 19.65 9.15 -17.01
C ILE A 17 19.47 8.47 -18.36
N GLU A 18 20.58 8.03 -18.96
CA GLU A 18 20.59 7.34 -20.25
C GLU A 18 20.27 5.83 -20.16
N ALA A 19 19.80 5.32 -19.02
CA ALA A 19 19.43 3.91 -18.88
C ALA A 19 18.23 3.70 -17.95
N GLN A 20 17.13 4.45 -18.13
CA GLN A 20 15.90 4.13 -17.42
C GLN A 20 15.16 2.97 -18.11
N TYR A 21 14.94 1.88 -17.38
CA TYR A 21 14.02 0.85 -17.87
C TYR A 21 12.62 1.18 -17.41
N ILE A 22 11.69 1.19 -18.35
CA ILE A 22 10.27 1.38 -18.05
C ILE A 22 9.65 -0.01 -17.95
N GLY A 23 8.75 -0.20 -17.00
CA GLY A 23 8.01 -1.44 -16.87
C GLY A 23 6.55 -1.21 -16.52
N LEU A 24 5.74 -2.21 -16.84
CA LEU A 24 4.36 -2.31 -16.39
C LEU A 24 4.24 -3.51 -15.46
N LYS A 25 3.37 -3.40 -14.46
CA LYS A 25 3.12 -4.48 -13.50
C LYS A 25 1.67 -4.52 -13.09
N ALA A 26 1.21 -5.71 -12.77
CA ALA A 26 -0.06 -5.93 -12.13
C ALA A 26 0.04 -7.14 -11.20
N GLY A 27 -0.89 -7.23 -10.27
CA GLY A 27 -0.88 -8.33 -9.33
C GLY A 27 -2.00 -8.30 -8.32
N TYR A 28 -1.85 -9.17 -7.35
CA TYR A 28 -2.83 -9.49 -6.35
C TYR A 28 -2.33 -9.08 -4.96
N ASN A 29 -3.24 -8.57 -4.13
CA ASN A 29 -2.99 -8.16 -2.76
C ASN A 29 -3.78 -9.02 -1.79
N TYR A 30 -3.08 -9.59 -0.81
CA TYR A 30 -3.67 -10.13 0.40
C TYR A 30 -3.43 -9.14 1.54
N ALA A 31 -4.42 -8.28 1.77
CA ALA A 31 -4.32 -7.16 2.69
C ALA A 31 -5.07 -7.43 3.99
N THR A 32 -4.61 -6.88 5.10
CA THR A 32 -5.34 -6.83 6.36
C THR A 32 -4.90 -5.62 7.16
N LEU A 33 -5.66 -5.29 8.19
CA LEU A 33 -5.23 -4.32 9.20
C LEU A 33 -4.52 -5.05 10.35
N LYS A 34 -3.49 -4.39 10.91
CA LYS A 34 -2.78 -4.82 12.11
C LYS A 34 -2.90 -3.73 13.17
N GLY A 35 -3.39 -4.09 14.34
CA GLY A 35 -3.59 -3.19 15.48
C GLY A 35 -4.19 -3.95 16.66
N ASN A 36 -4.51 -3.24 17.74
CA ASN A 36 -5.17 -3.82 18.90
C ASN A 36 -6.67 -3.96 18.59
N VAL A 37 -7.17 -5.18 18.65
CA VAL A 37 -8.57 -5.52 18.37
C VAL A 37 -9.24 -5.90 19.69
N SER A 38 -10.45 -5.40 19.93
CA SER A 38 -11.25 -5.84 21.08
C SER A 38 -11.71 -7.28 20.91
N ASP A 39 -11.95 -8.00 22.02
CA ASP A 39 -12.42 -9.40 21.99
C ASP A 39 -13.76 -9.58 21.26
N SER A 40 -14.51 -8.49 21.08
CA SER A 40 -15.79 -8.46 20.37
C SER A 40 -15.65 -8.24 18.86
N ALA A 41 -14.44 -8.11 18.33
CA ALA A 41 -14.18 -7.86 16.92
C ALA A 41 -13.06 -8.74 16.33
N SER A 42 -13.08 -8.93 15.01
CA SER A 42 -12.01 -9.57 14.27
C SER A 42 -11.82 -8.96 12.89
N PHE A 43 -10.55 -8.88 12.46
CA PHE A 43 -10.18 -8.46 11.11
C PHE A 43 -9.77 -9.67 10.29
N LYS A 44 -10.46 -9.87 9.18
CA LYS A 44 -10.15 -10.89 8.19
C LYS A 44 -9.49 -10.25 6.96
N PRO A 45 -8.59 -10.97 6.29
CA PRO A 45 -7.93 -10.46 5.11
C PRO A 45 -8.91 -10.09 3.98
N TYR A 46 -8.54 -9.06 3.25
CA TYR A 46 -9.19 -8.54 2.06
C TYR A 46 -8.38 -8.92 0.83
N HIS A 47 -9.10 -9.39 -0.18
CA HIS A 47 -8.55 -9.80 -1.47
C HIS A 47 -8.61 -8.60 -2.41
N GLY A 48 -7.46 -8.01 -2.71
CA GLY A 48 -7.31 -6.81 -3.53
C GLY A 48 -6.39 -7.04 -4.73
N TYR A 49 -6.08 -5.97 -5.43
CA TYR A 49 -5.22 -6.00 -6.62
C TYR A 49 -4.46 -4.70 -6.78
N PHE A 50 -3.42 -4.74 -7.59
CA PHE A 50 -2.66 -3.55 -7.97
C PHE A 50 -2.28 -3.58 -9.44
N ALA A 51 -2.08 -2.39 -10.01
CA ALA A 51 -1.51 -2.19 -11.33
C ALA A 51 -0.70 -0.90 -11.33
N GLY A 52 0.36 -0.85 -12.12
CA GLY A 52 1.22 0.33 -12.12
C GLY A 52 2.35 0.29 -13.12
N ILE A 53 3.13 1.37 -13.07
CA ILE A 53 4.33 1.58 -13.86
C ILE A 53 5.56 1.53 -12.97
N THR A 54 6.68 1.12 -13.53
CA THR A 54 7.99 1.11 -12.85
C THR A 54 9.01 1.83 -13.69
N LEU A 55 9.88 2.59 -13.03
CA LEU A 55 11.06 3.22 -13.60
C LEU A 55 12.26 2.69 -12.83
N GLU A 56 13.11 1.92 -13.50
CA GLU A 56 14.33 1.37 -12.92
C GLU A 56 15.54 2.18 -13.41
N PHE A 57 16.34 2.66 -12.47
CA PHE A 57 17.55 3.43 -12.65
C PHE A 57 18.74 2.56 -12.19
N PRO A 58 19.41 1.84 -13.11
CA PRO A 58 20.58 1.04 -12.78
C PRO A 58 21.75 1.97 -12.43
N LEU A 59 22.15 1.95 -11.16
CA LEU A 59 23.27 2.75 -10.66
C LEU A 59 24.58 1.95 -10.69
N SER A 60 24.49 0.61 -10.65
CA SER A 60 25.59 -0.32 -10.87
C SER A 60 25.04 -1.69 -11.29
N ASN A 61 25.92 -2.65 -11.62
CA ASN A 61 25.51 -4.02 -11.94
C ASN A 61 24.77 -4.72 -10.79
N LEU A 62 25.07 -4.34 -9.54
CA LEU A 62 24.47 -4.95 -8.33
C LEU A 62 23.32 -4.15 -7.75
N PHE A 63 23.17 -2.88 -8.13
CA PHE A 63 22.26 -1.95 -7.46
C PHE A 63 21.51 -1.07 -8.46
N SER A 64 20.19 -1.06 -8.34
CA SER A 64 19.29 -0.17 -9.07
C SER A 64 18.39 0.58 -8.09
N LEU A 65 18.08 1.83 -8.39
CA LEU A 65 16.98 2.56 -7.76
C LEU A 65 15.72 2.34 -8.60
N GLN A 66 14.61 1.93 -8.00
CA GLN A 66 13.35 1.71 -8.70
C GLN A 66 12.27 2.60 -8.11
N VAL A 67 11.68 3.46 -8.93
CA VAL A 67 10.53 4.30 -8.56
C VAL A 67 9.30 3.73 -9.25
N GLU A 68 8.17 3.67 -8.53
CA GLU A 68 6.95 3.06 -9.07
C GLU A 68 5.76 3.98 -8.86
N GLY A 69 4.80 3.93 -9.78
CA GLY A 69 3.48 4.55 -9.63
C GLY A 69 2.42 3.47 -9.71
N ILE A 70 1.74 3.19 -8.59
CA ILE A 70 0.85 2.04 -8.46
C ILE A 70 -0.54 2.50 -8.03
N TYR A 71 -1.57 2.08 -8.75
CA TYR A 71 -2.92 1.99 -8.19
C TYR A 71 -3.04 0.70 -7.38
N ASN A 72 -3.49 0.80 -6.14
CA ASN A 72 -3.61 -0.32 -5.23
C ASN A 72 -4.96 -0.31 -4.52
N ARG A 73 -5.75 -1.37 -4.70
CA ARG A 73 -6.95 -1.64 -3.91
C ARG A 73 -6.62 -2.64 -2.81
N ARG A 74 -6.88 -2.25 -1.57
CA ARG A 74 -6.65 -3.04 -0.34
C ARG A 74 -7.75 -2.78 0.69
N GLY A 75 -7.67 -3.41 1.85
CA GLY A 75 -8.64 -3.17 2.91
C GLY A 75 -8.66 -4.28 3.96
N ALA A 76 -9.80 -4.42 4.62
CA ALA A 76 -10.07 -5.50 5.57
C ALA A 76 -11.55 -5.84 5.66
N ASN A 77 -11.84 -7.09 5.98
CA ASN A 77 -13.18 -7.54 6.33
C ASN A 77 -13.30 -7.49 7.86
N ILE A 78 -14.22 -6.69 8.38
CA ILE A 78 -14.41 -6.46 9.81
C ILE A 78 -15.61 -7.28 10.26
N THR A 79 -15.48 -8.07 11.32
CA THR A 79 -16.59 -8.74 11.97
C THR A 79 -16.67 -8.26 13.41
N SER A 80 -17.83 -7.75 13.81
CA SER A 80 -18.17 -7.39 15.19
C SER A 80 -19.27 -8.32 15.68
N ASN A 81 -19.17 -8.79 16.92
CA ASN A 81 -20.22 -9.60 17.55
C ASN A 81 -21.51 -8.80 17.74
N THR A 82 -21.40 -7.48 17.91
CA THR A 82 -22.54 -6.57 18.13
C THR A 82 -23.17 -6.09 16.83
N TYR A 83 -22.34 -5.70 15.86
CA TYR A 83 -22.80 -5.02 14.64
C TYR A 83 -22.77 -5.92 13.40
N GLY A 84 -22.24 -7.13 13.48
CA GLY A 84 -22.15 -8.04 12.35
C GLY A 84 -20.94 -7.74 11.45
N LYS A 85 -21.09 -7.91 10.14
CA LYS A 85 -19.98 -7.81 9.19
C LYS A 85 -19.97 -6.45 8.50
N ALA A 86 -18.78 -5.92 8.28
CA ALA A 86 -18.53 -4.74 7.46
C ALA A 86 -17.33 -5.00 6.54
N LYS A 87 -17.34 -4.40 5.35
CA LYS A 87 -16.25 -4.47 4.39
C LYS A 87 -15.61 -3.10 4.22
N LEU A 88 -14.34 -2.98 4.59
CA LEU A 88 -13.52 -1.80 4.32
C LEU A 88 -12.71 -2.05 3.05
N SER A 89 -12.94 -1.24 2.02
CA SER A 89 -12.16 -1.21 0.78
C SER A 89 -11.55 0.17 0.67
N LEU A 90 -10.27 0.24 0.29
CA LEU A 90 -9.50 1.47 0.20
C LEU A 90 -8.72 1.45 -1.12
N ASP A 91 -8.80 2.55 -1.85
CA ASP A 91 -8.10 2.76 -3.12
C ASP A 91 -7.00 3.80 -2.93
N TYR A 92 -5.77 3.39 -3.20
CA TYR A 92 -4.59 4.23 -3.07
C TYR A 92 -3.89 4.41 -4.41
N ILE A 93 -3.32 5.60 -4.58
CA ILE A 93 -2.16 5.80 -5.46
C ILE A 93 -0.92 5.74 -4.58
N SER A 94 -0.10 4.72 -4.80
CA SER A 94 1.13 4.47 -4.07
C SER A 94 2.33 4.86 -4.92
N LEU A 95 3.31 5.50 -4.28
CA LEU A 95 4.61 5.88 -4.83
C LEU A 95 5.75 5.23 -4.02
N PRO A 96 6.08 3.95 -4.27
CA PRO A 96 7.27 3.30 -3.73
C PRO A 96 8.57 3.84 -4.33
N VAL A 97 9.59 3.99 -3.50
CA VAL A 97 10.98 4.26 -3.92
C VAL A 97 11.88 3.17 -3.36
N MET A 98 12.31 2.26 -4.22
CA MET A 98 12.93 0.99 -3.86
C MET A 98 14.42 0.99 -4.15
N ALA A 99 15.21 0.60 -3.16
CA ALA A 99 16.58 0.14 -3.34
C ALA A 99 16.53 -1.34 -3.77
N ARG A 100 16.98 -1.65 -4.99
CA ARG A 100 16.96 -2.98 -5.57
C ARG A 100 18.39 -3.53 -5.70
N PHE A 101 18.63 -4.68 -5.09
CA PHE A 101 19.91 -5.38 -5.07
C PHE A 101 19.81 -6.65 -5.91
N ASN A 102 20.59 -6.73 -6.98
CA ASN A 102 20.68 -7.90 -7.85
C ASN A 102 21.68 -8.89 -7.24
N VAL A 103 21.20 -10.03 -6.75
CA VAL A 103 21.99 -11.00 -5.97
C VAL A 103 22.31 -12.29 -6.73
N GLY A 104 21.89 -12.41 -7.99
CA GLY A 104 22.14 -13.58 -8.83
C GLY A 104 21.60 -13.43 -10.25
N LYS A 105 21.48 -14.54 -10.98
CA LYS A 105 20.94 -14.59 -12.36
C LYS A 105 19.44 -14.26 -12.36
N GLY A 106 19.10 -12.97 -12.35
CA GLY A 106 17.72 -12.45 -12.38
C GLY A 106 17.06 -12.24 -11.00
N ILE A 107 17.60 -12.84 -9.94
CA ILE A 107 17.06 -12.65 -8.57
C ILE A 107 17.47 -11.28 -8.03
N ASN A 108 16.49 -10.57 -7.48
CA ASN A 108 16.71 -9.31 -6.78
C ASN A 108 15.97 -9.26 -5.45
N LEU A 109 16.57 -8.56 -4.49
CA LEU A 109 15.93 -8.16 -3.25
C LEU A 109 15.67 -6.67 -3.33
N HIS A 110 14.51 -6.21 -2.87
CA HIS A 110 14.17 -4.80 -2.88
C HIS A 110 13.57 -4.35 -1.56
N ILE A 111 13.95 -3.16 -1.12
CA ILE A 111 13.42 -2.53 0.09
C ILE A 111 13.29 -1.03 -0.13
N GLY A 112 12.27 -0.41 0.42
CA GLY A 112 12.12 1.03 0.27
C GLY A 112 10.89 1.62 0.95
N PRO A 113 10.91 2.92 1.24
CA PRO A 113 9.73 3.63 1.69
C PRO A 113 8.68 3.69 0.58
N GLN A 114 7.43 3.75 1.00
CA GLN A 114 6.28 3.88 0.14
C GLN A 114 5.34 4.94 0.71
N LEU A 115 5.03 5.94 -0.10
CA LEU A 115 4.02 6.94 0.21
C LEU A 115 2.73 6.57 -0.50
N GLU A 116 1.60 6.62 0.19
CA GLU A 116 0.31 6.24 -0.36
C GLU A 116 -0.70 7.36 -0.14
N TYR A 117 -1.42 7.70 -1.19
CA TYR A 117 -2.47 8.71 -1.17
C TYR A 117 -3.81 8.05 -1.47
N ARG A 118 -4.73 8.11 -0.51
CA ARG A 118 -6.08 7.57 -0.68
C ARG A 118 -6.87 8.44 -1.64
N ILE A 119 -7.49 7.82 -2.64
CA ILE A 119 -8.27 8.52 -3.67
C ILE A 119 -9.77 8.25 -3.57
N ASP A 120 -10.19 7.23 -2.83
CA ASP A 120 -11.60 6.95 -2.60
C ASP A 120 -12.16 7.60 -1.33
N LYS A 121 -13.50 7.66 -1.31
CA LYS A 121 -14.32 8.04 -0.16
C LYS A 121 -15.01 6.79 0.38
N PRO A 122 -14.28 5.94 1.13
CA PRO A 122 -14.80 4.67 1.60
C PRO A 122 -15.97 4.93 2.55
N ASN A 123 -17.10 4.27 2.28
CA ASN A 123 -18.22 4.19 3.21
C ASN A 123 -18.36 2.71 3.58
N PHE A 124 -18.22 2.37 4.87
CA PHE A 124 -18.48 1.02 5.34
C PHE A 124 -19.65 1.02 6.32
N TYR A 125 -20.51 0.02 6.16
CA TYR A 125 -21.68 -0.23 6.97
C TYR A 125 -21.63 -1.64 7.54
N PHE A 126 -22.25 -1.80 8.70
CA PHE A 126 -22.40 -3.06 9.41
C PHE A 126 -23.79 -3.65 9.13
N ASP A 127 -23.85 -4.93 8.73
CA ASP A 127 -25.06 -5.55 8.17
C ASP A 127 -26.10 -6.09 9.21
N ALA A 128 -25.91 -5.94 10.51
CA ALA A 128 -26.84 -6.50 11.51
C ALA A 128 -28.01 -5.56 11.89
N GLY A 129 -29.21 -5.90 11.39
CA GLY A 129 -30.52 -5.97 12.08
C GLY A 129 -31.05 -4.83 12.96
N THR A 130 -32.21 -4.28 12.56
CA THR A 130 -33.23 -3.51 13.32
C THR A 130 -33.02 -2.05 13.70
N ASP A 131 -31.83 -1.46 13.53
CA ASP A 131 -31.66 0.00 13.62
C ASP A 131 -30.57 0.47 12.65
N PRO A 132 -30.60 1.73 12.17
CA PRO A 132 -29.69 2.19 11.14
C PRO A 132 -28.25 2.21 11.68
N VAL A 133 -27.53 1.14 11.33
CA VAL A 133 -26.15 1.13 10.83
C VAL A 133 -25.35 2.36 11.25
N THR A 134 -24.37 2.16 12.14
CA THR A 134 -23.36 3.19 12.43
C THR A 134 -22.55 3.44 11.17
N ARG A 135 -22.96 4.45 10.38
CA ARG A 135 -22.20 4.91 9.22
C ARG A 135 -20.92 5.54 9.74
N VAL A 136 -19.79 4.90 9.45
CA VAL A 136 -18.50 5.54 9.64
C VAL A 136 -18.27 6.51 8.49
N LYS A 137 -17.94 7.76 8.83
CA LYS A 137 -17.63 8.79 7.84
C LYS A 137 -16.28 8.51 7.18
N ASP A 138 -16.15 8.90 5.91
CA ASP A 138 -14.90 8.84 5.16
C ASP A 138 -13.80 9.74 5.77
N ASP A 139 -14.19 10.81 6.46
CA ASP A 139 -13.30 11.71 7.22
C ASP A 139 -12.57 11.00 8.38
N ALA A 140 -13.05 9.83 8.79
CA ALA A 140 -12.46 9.06 9.89
C ALA A 140 -11.22 8.25 9.47
N LEU A 141 -10.84 8.31 8.20
CA LEU A 141 -9.68 7.59 7.68
C LEU A 141 -8.65 8.59 7.14
N ASP A 142 -7.36 8.38 7.40
CA ASP A 142 -6.29 9.27 6.95
C ASP A 142 -6.04 9.17 5.43
N ILE A 143 -5.89 10.31 4.78
CA ILE A 143 -5.71 10.43 3.33
C ILE A 143 -4.28 10.09 2.90
N ILE A 144 -3.29 10.20 3.79
CA ILE A 144 -1.90 9.84 3.52
C ILE A 144 -1.51 8.65 4.40
N ASP A 145 -0.97 7.59 3.79
CA ASP A 145 -0.40 6.44 4.51
C ASP A 145 1.08 6.29 4.12
N GLY A 146 1.95 6.22 5.12
CA GLY A 146 3.37 5.92 4.98
C GLY A 146 3.63 4.45 5.30
N ALA A 147 4.30 3.77 4.38
CA ALA A 147 4.63 2.35 4.51
C ALA A 147 6.11 2.08 4.22
N MET A 148 6.57 0.91 4.65
CA MET A 148 7.83 0.31 4.22
C MET A 148 7.52 -0.95 3.43
N THR A 149 8.17 -1.09 2.28
CA THR A 149 8.02 -2.25 1.41
C THR A 149 9.33 -3.01 1.37
N VAL A 150 9.25 -4.33 1.51
CA VAL A 150 10.35 -5.27 1.29
C VAL A 150 9.87 -6.39 0.38
N GLY A 151 10.73 -6.90 -0.48
CA GLY A 151 10.34 -7.99 -1.36
C GLY A 151 11.50 -8.64 -2.08
N ILE A 152 11.12 -9.68 -2.80
CA ILE A 152 12.00 -10.46 -3.66
C ILE A 152 11.38 -10.48 -5.05
N GLY A 153 12.23 -10.45 -6.07
CA GLY A 153 11.80 -10.58 -7.45
C GLY A 153 12.73 -11.47 -8.25
N TYR A 154 12.22 -11.91 -9.40
CA TYR A 154 12.95 -12.64 -10.41
C TYR A 154 12.68 -11.99 -11.78
N MET A 155 13.75 -11.61 -12.48
CA MET A 155 13.72 -11.04 -13.83
C MET A 155 14.26 -12.07 -14.81
N THR A 156 13.52 -12.30 -15.89
CA THR A 156 13.95 -13.14 -17.02
C THR A 156 14.76 -12.32 -18.02
N ASP A 157 15.58 -13.00 -18.82
CA ASP A 157 16.32 -12.36 -19.93
C ASP A 157 15.39 -11.75 -20.99
N SER A 158 14.13 -12.23 -21.06
CA SER A 158 13.08 -11.71 -21.95
C SER A 158 12.35 -10.46 -21.42
N GLY A 159 12.72 -9.92 -20.26
CA GLY A 159 12.12 -8.71 -19.69
C GLY A 159 10.90 -8.94 -18.79
N TRP A 160 10.34 -10.16 -18.75
CA TRP A 160 9.32 -10.52 -17.76
C TRP A 160 9.92 -10.57 -16.35
N PHE A 161 9.19 -10.03 -15.37
CA PHE A 161 9.52 -10.17 -13.97
C PHE A 161 8.36 -10.61 -13.11
N PHE A 162 8.70 -11.33 -12.04
CA PHE A 162 7.78 -11.80 -11.01
C PHE A 162 8.26 -11.30 -9.66
N GLU A 163 7.34 -10.99 -8.76
CA GLU A 163 7.68 -10.44 -7.45
C GLU A 163 6.73 -10.87 -6.36
N ALA A 164 7.27 -10.97 -5.16
CA ALA A 164 6.51 -11.10 -3.92
C ALA A 164 6.97 -10.02 -2.96
N ARG A 165 6.02 -9.30 -2.36
CA ARG A 165 6.28 -8.12 -1.54
C ARG A 165 5.48 -8.16 -0.26
N TRP A 166 6.12 -7.68 0.80
CA TRP A 166 5.50 -7.39 2.06
C TRP A 166 5.50 -5.87 2.27
N VAL A 167 4.31 -5.29 2.34
CA VAL A 167 4.09 -3.87 2.61
C VAL A 167 3.61 -3.73 4.05
N GLN A 168 4.37 -3.02 4.87
CA GLN A 168 4.06 -2.74 6.26
C GLN A 168 3.80 -1.24 6.44
N GLY A 169 2.55 -0.89 6.70
CA GLY A 169 2.15 0.46 7.10
C GLY A 169 2.85 0.87 8.39
N LEU A 170 3.31 2.11 8.41
CA LEU A 170 4.01 2.75 9.52
C LEU A 170 3.10 3.75 10.24
N THR A 171 2.18 4.38 9.50
CA THR A 171 1.15 5.29 9.99
C THR A 171 -0.17 4.58 10.30
N SER A 172 -0.99 5.19 11.14
CA SER A 172 -2.36 4.74 11.37
C SER A 172 -3.22 5.10 10.15
N ILE A 173 -4.13 4.21 9.77
CA ILE A 173 -5.10 4.47 8.70
C ILE A 173 -6.35 5.18 9.20
N PHE A 174 -6.57 5.22 10.51
CA PHE A 174 -7.72 5.87 11.13
C PHE A 174 -7.29 7.17 11.81
N GLU A 175 -8.16 8.17 11.69
CA GLU A 175 -8.07 9.40 12.44
C GLU A 175 -8.68 9.19 13.83
N SER A 176 -7.89 9.44 14.88
CA SER A 176 -8.21 8.99 16.24
C SER A 176 -9.32 9.82 16.91
N ASP A 177 -9.55 11.03 16.41
CA ASP A 177 -10.47 12.02 16.98
C ASP A 177 -11.90 11.92 16.41
N GLU A 178 -12.15 11.01 15.46
CA GLU A 178 -13.46 10.88 14.81
C GLU A 178 -14.43 9.97 15.58
N THR A 179 -15.38 10.62 16.26
CA THR A 179 -16.39 9.99 17.14
C THR A 179 -17.27 8.91 16.48
N SER A 180 -17.36 8.89 15.15
CA SER A 180 -18.09 7.84 14.42
C SER A 180 -17.39 6.47 14.47
N LEU A 181 -16.06 6.44 14.61
CA LEU A 181 -15.28 5.21 14.76
C LEU A 181 -15.30 4.69 16.19
N THR A 182 -15.07 5.57 17.16
CA THR A 182 -14.91 5.18 18.57
C THR A 182 -16.16 4.51 19.15
N ARG A 183 -17.35 4.87 18.64
CA ARG A 183 -18.63 4.25 18.99
C ARG A 183 -18.78 2.78 18.57
N THR A 184 -17.95 2.29 17.66
CA THR A 184 -18.05 0.89 17.17
C THR A 184 -17.46 -0.13 18.15
N GLY A 185 -16.61 0.30 19.09
CA GLY A 185 -16.00 -0.56 20.11
C GLY A 185 -15.08 -1.67 19.55
N ILE A 186 -14.64 -1.56 18.28
CA ILE A 186 -13.80 -2.58 17.62
C ILE A 186 -12.33 -2.55 18.08
N SER A 187 -11.91 -1.46 18.73
CA SER A 187 -10.56 -1.25 19.23
C SER A 187 -10.55 -0.28 20.42
N PRO A 188 -9.63 -0.43 21.37
CA PRO A 188 -9.42 0.55 22.43
C PRO A 188 -8.64 1.79 21.98
N ASP A 189 -7.79 1.69 20.96
CA ASP A 189 -6.87 2.77 20.53
C ASP A 189 -7.00 3.18 19.05
N TYR A 190 -7.76 2.41 18.25
CA TYR A 190 -7.98 2.63 16.81
C TYR A 190 -6.71 2.79 15.98
N ASN A 191 -5.56 2.34 16.50
CA ASN A 191 -4.28 2.43 15.83
C ASN A 191 -4.09 1.20 14.93
N PHE A 192 -4.66 1.26 13.74
CA PHE A 192 -4.54 0.22 12.75
C PHE A 192 -3.62 0.64 11.63
N LYS A 193 -2.73 -0.27 11.25
CA LYS A 193 -1.79 -0.07 10.13
C LYS A 193 -2.10 -1.06 9.03
N ASN A 194 -1.98 -0.60 7.79
CA ASN A 194 -2.09 -1.48 6.64
C ASN A 194 -0.98 -2.54 6.64
N ARG A 195 -1.32 -3.77 6.27
CA ARG A 195 -0.36 -4.85 6.10
C ARG A 195 -0.77 -5.69 4.91
N THR A 196 0.08 -5.75 3.90
CA THR A 196 -0.25 -6.39 2.63
C THR A 196 0.86 -7.33 2.19
N LEU A 197 0.49 -8.56 1.85
CA LEU A 197 1.32 -9.45 1.05
C LEU A 197 0.86 -9.33 -0.40
N SER A 198 1.76 -8.92 -1.28
CA SER A 198 1.49 -8.72 -2.70
C SER A 198 2.28 -9.71 -3.53
N VAL A 199 1.65 -10.26 -4.57
CA VAL A 199 2.34 -11.05 -5.61
C VAL A 199 2.02 -10.45 -6.97
N GLY A 200 3.02 -10.33 -7.83
CA GLY A 200 2.91 -9.59 -9.08
C GLY A 200 3.69 -10.21 -10.23
N VAL A 201 3.25 -9.83 -11.42
CA VAL A 201 3.94 -10.04 -12.68
C VAL A 201 4.04 -8.71 -13.41
N GLY A 202 5.13 -8.53 -14.15
CA GLY A 202 5.31 -7.36 -14.98
C GLY A 202 6.25 -7.62 -16.14
N TYR A 203 6.35 -6.62 -17.00
CA TYR A 203 7.22 -6.62 -18.15
C TYR A 203 8.04 -5.33 -18.16
N ARG A 204 9.34 -5.46 -18.35
CA ARG A 204 10.30 -4.37 -18.49
C ARG A 204 10.69 -4.23 -19.96
N PHE A 205 10.49 -3.04 -20.51
CA PHE A 205 10.84 -2.65 -21.87
C PHE A 205 12.31 -2.27 -22.00
#